data_AF-A0A673TLB4-F1
#
_entry.id   AF-A0A673TLB4-F1
#
_cell.length_a   1.000
_cell.length_b   1.000
_cell.length_c   1.000
_cell.angle_alpha   90.00
_cell.angle_beta   90.00
_cell.angle_gamma   90.00
#
_symmetry.space_group_name_H-M   'P 1'
#
loop_
_entity.id
_entity.type
_entity.pdbx_description
1 polymer ?
#
loop_
_entity_poly.entity_id
_entity_poly.type
_entity_poly.pdbx_seq_one_letter_code
_entity_poly.pdbx_strand_id
1 'polypeptide(L)'
;RVKTSPAHPGAAASDAHGVYQLAVLLTELDGEDEASGLLGADALYRLGRLDDARAALLVALSRRPLAAPVLARLALLQLRRGLFHDAQQLVKKLVQSGDTACLQPTLDVFSHEDRQLLRDHCHAQALAILRARPTGAEGAAHTREAIAYLSLAIFAAGSPAVESLLIRARCYGLLGQKKTAMFDFNSVLRAEPENVQALCGRALLLLALDRQKEAVDDILSALKLDRRTAVPEIRSLKPEAQALLTRGLSSRCRALLSQGPDTRAPLSDKDAQGLIAAGEALIEIDGGQLSWYILLADVLTAAGSYEEAGACLQRAPHASPPAAAETARWGVLRLKQGHMAAAARDLRCLAETDAQELGFLLQLLEAPERQSLTQAAAREAHALLNAGQPGQALGYCSLAVLTGGSDARHLRLRATCLAELQEFERALEDLDRVLREDVRDRDVPMQVEDLCSRGRLLLSLGDEARAAGAFAQALKLAPSLAQSSLWERPGRDPAAHVFLHLGQACLGEQRYPEAWTAAENGLLVDPAHSGLKRLKARVRREAALGCRLH
;
A
#
# COMPACT_ATOMS: atom_id res chain seq x y z
N ARG A 1 26.68 17.38 -37.36
CA ARG A 1 26.98 16.84 -38.71
C ARG A 1 28.49 16.95 -38.97
N VAL A 2 29.24 15.90 -38.67
CA VAL A 2 30.52 15.61 -39.36
C VAL A 2 30.25 14.27 -40.03
N LYS A 3 30.13 14.30 -41.36
CA LYS A 3 29.93 13.10 -42.17
C LYS A 3 31.28 12.40 -42.27
N THR A 4 31.44 11.25 -41.63
CA THR A 4 32.51 10.31 -41.94
C THR A 4 32.20 9.66 -43.29
N SER A 5 33.08 9.84 -44.28
CA SER A 5 33.01 9.14 -45.56
C SER A 5 33.26 7.64 -45.35
N PRO A 6 32.67 6.74 -46.16
CA PRO A 6 33.02 5.33 -46.13
C PRO A 6 34.46 5.16 -46.65
N ALA A 7 35.33 4.55 -45.85
CA ALA A 7 36.69 4.20 -46.28
C ALA A 7 36.62 3.19 -47.45
N HIS A 8 37.41 3.42 -48.49
CA HIS A 8 37.57 2.47 -49.60
C HIS A 8 38.14 1.13 -49.08
N PRO A 9 37.57 -0.03 -49.44
CA PRO A 9 38.04 -1.34 -48.94
C PRO A 9 39.49 -1.68 -49.32
N GLY A 10 40.04 -1.04 -50.37
CA GLY A 10 41.44 -1.22 -50.78
C GLY A 10 42.47 -0.56 -49.85
N ALA A 11 42.12 0.51 -49.12
CA ALA A 11 43.06 1.20 -48.22
C ALA A 11 43.28 0.39 -46.92
N ALA A 12 42.21 -0.15 -46.33
CA ALA A 12 42.30 -0.97 -45.11
C ALA A 12 43.06 -2.29 -45.32
N ALA A 13 42.99 -2.87 -46.52
CA ALA A 13 43.75 -4.08 -46.88
C ALA A 13 45.24 -3.78 -47.10
N SER A 14 45.57 -2.62 -47.69
CA SER A 14 46.94 -2.13 -47.84
C SER A 14 47.61 -1.90 -46.49
N ASP A 15 46.89 -1.30 -45.54
CA ASP A 15 47.38 -1.05 -44.19
C ASP A 15 47.59 -2.36 -43.42
N ALA A 16 46.65 -3.32 -43.52
CA ALA A 16 46.79 -4.63 -42.88
C ALA A 16 47.98 -5.45 -43.40
N HIS A 17 48.30 -5.35 -44.69
CA HIS A 17 49.47 -6.01 -45.27
C HIS A 17 50.79 -5.41 -44.74
N GLY A 18 50.87 -4.08 -44.62
CA GLY A 18 52.02 -3.41 -44.01
C GLY A 18 52.21 -3.76 -42.53
N VAL A 19 51.12 -3.84 -41.76
CA VAL A 19 51.16 -4.29 -40.36
C VAL A 19 51.64 -5.74 -40.25
N TYR A 20 51.20 -6.62 -41.15
CA TYR A 20 51.67 -8.01 -41.18
C TYR A 20 53.17 -8.12 -41.46
N GLN A 21 53.69 -7.39 -42.46
CA GLN A 21 55.12 -7.39 -42.78
C GLN A 21 55.97 -6.90 -41.60
N LEU A 22 55.51 -5.83 -40.92
CA LEU A 22 56.17 -5.33 -39.73
C LEU A 22 56.16 -6.36 -38.59
N ALA A 23 55.02 -7.02 -38.35
CA ALA A 23 54.90 -8.04 -37.32
C ALA A 23 55.82 -9.25 -37.58
N VAL A 24 55.99 -9.67 -38.83
CA VAL A 24 56.93 -10.73 -39.23
C VAL A 24 58.37 -10.31 -38.91
N LEU A 25 58.78 -9.10 -39.30
CA LEU A 25 60.13 -8.59 -39.00
C LEU A 25 60.39 -8.49 -37.49
N LEU A 26 59.42 -8.05 -36.71
CA LEU A 26 59.56 -7.98 -35.24
C LEU A 26 59.67 -9.37 -34.62
N THR A 27 58.94 -10.35 -35.15
CA THR A 27 59.00 -11.74 -34.67
C THR A 27 60.32 -12.43 -35.07
N GLU A 28 60.94 -12.04 -36.19
CA GLU A 28 62.28 -12.50 -36.59
C GLU A 28 63.38 -11.91 -35.70
N LEU A 29 63.18 -10.69 -35.20
CA LEU A 29 64.11 -10.00 -34.30
C LEU A 29 64.02 -10.51 -32.86
N ASP A 30 62.80 -10.75 -32.37
CA ASP A 30 62.54 -11.38 -31.08
C ASP A 30 61.48 -12.47 -31.23
N GLY A 31 61.97 -13.71 -31.35
CA GLY A 31 61.12 -14.88 -31.51
C GLY A 31 60.23 -15.16 -30.31
N GLU A 32 60.48 -14.56 -29.14
CA GLU A 32 59.69 -14.74 -27.91
C GLU A 32 58.68 -13.61 -27.66
N ASP A 33 58.66 -12.56 -28.50
CA ASP A 33 57.74 -11.44 -28.35
C ASP A 33 56.29 -11.82 -28.73
N GLU A 34 55.48 -12.07 -27.70
CA GLU A 34 54.06 -12.42 -27.81
C GLU A 34 53.24 -11.30 -28.48
N ALA A 35 53.59 -10.02 -28.28
CA ALA A 35 52.84 -8.90 -28.84
C ALA A 35 52.97 -8.85 -30.37
N SER A 36 54.19 -9.05 -30.88
CA SER A 36 54.46 -9.12 -32.32
C SER A 36 53.76 -10.31 -32.99
N GLY A 37 53.75 -11.48 -32.33
CA GLY A 37 53.01 -12.65 -32.82
C GLY A 37 51.48 -12.43 -32.87
N LEU A 38 50.92 -11.79 -31.85
CA LEU A 38 49.49 -11.44 -31.80
C LEU A 38 49.12 -10.40 -32.87
N LEU A 39 49.94 -9.37 -33.09
CA LEU A 39 49.76 -8.38 -34.14
C LEU A 39 49.78 -9.02 -35.53
N GLY A 40 50.69 -9.97 -35.77
CA GLY A 40 50.75 -10.74 -37.01
C GLY A 40 49.48 -11.56 -37.25
N ALA A 41 48.98 -12.24 -36.22
CA ALA A 41 47.73 -13.00 -36.29
C ALA A 41 46.51 -12.10 -36.56
N ASP A 42 46.44 -10.93 -35.93
CA ASP A 42 45.36 -9.95 -36.12
C ASP A 42 45.37 -9.38 -37.55
N ALA A 43 46.55 -9.12 -38.10
CA ALA A 43 46.71 -8.69 -39.49
C ALA A 43 46.30 -9.80 -40.49
N LEU A 44 46.69 -11.05 -40.24
CA LEU A 44 46.27 -12.20 -41.06
C LEU A 44 44.74 -12.40 -41.04
N TYR A 45 44.10 -12.22 -39.89
CA TYR A 45 42.64 -12.24 -39.77
C TYR A 45 41.99 -11.15 -40.64
N ARG A 46 42.50 -9.91 -40.59
CA ARG A 46 41.99 -8.78 -41.41
C ARG A 46 42.18 -9.01 -42.91
N LEU A 47 43.22 -9.73 -43.30
CA LEU A 47 43.47 -10.16 -44.68
C LEU A 47 42.62 -11.36 -45.11
N GLY A 48 41.79 -11.94 -44.24
CA GLY A 48 40.96 -13.11 -44.52
C GLY A 48 41.72 -14.45 -44.50
N ARG A 49 43.00 -14.46 -44.11
CA ARG A 49 43.86 -15.65 -44.04
C ARG A 49 43.67 -16.39 -42.70
N LEU A 50 42.50 -16.98 -42.52
CA LEU A 50 42.07 -17.55 -41.22
C LEU A 50 42.91 -18.76 -40.77
N ASP A 51 43.33 -19.63 -41.69
CA ASP A 51 44.15 -20.80 -41.35
C ASP A 51 45.55 -20.41 -40.90
N ASP A 52 46.14 -19.41 -41.53
CA ASP A 52 47.46 -18.87 -41.17
C ASP A 52 47.41 -18.15 -39.83
N ALA A 53 46.38 -17.33 -39.60
CA ALA A 53 46.15 -16.68 -38.31
C ALA A 53 46.01 -17.71 -37.18
N ARG A 54 45.26 -18.80 -37.44
CA ARG A 54 45.10 -19.90 -36.48
C ARG A 54 46.43 -20.61 -36.21
N ALA A 55 47.21 -20.93 -37.25
CA ALA A 55 48.50 -21.60 -37.08
C ALA A 55 49.46 -20.77 -36.21
N ALA A 56 49.55 -19.46 -36.48
CA ALA A 56 50.35 -18.54 -35.67
C ALA A 56 49.92 -18.54 -34.19
N LEU A 57 48.61 -18.49 -33.93
CA LEU A 57 48.07 -18.50 -32.57
C LEU A 57 48.24 -19.86 -31.85
N LEU A 58 48.23 -20.99 -32.57
CA LEU A 58 48.51 -22.30 -31.97
C LEU A 58 49.99 -22.43 -31.54
N VAL A 59 50.91 -21.82 -32.30
CA VAL A 59 52.32 -21.71 -31.91
C VAL A 59 52.48 -20.82 -30.67
N ALA A 60 51.74 -19.71 -30.58
CA ALA A 60 51.73 -18.90 -29.36
C ALA A 60 51.17 -19.66 -28.15
N LEU A 61 50.10 -20.45 -28.36
CA LEU A 61 49.46 -21.24 -27.30
C LEU A 61 50.37 -22.38 -26.78
N SER A 62 51.21 -22.98 -27.61
CA SER A 62 52.13 -24.04 -27.18
C SER A 62 53.22 -23.53 -26.23
N ARG A 63 53.60 -22.26 -26.36
CA ARG A 63 54.55 -21.59 -25.47
C ARG A 63 53.91 -21.19 -24.14
N ARG A 64 52.65 -20.73 -24.17
CA ARG A 64 51.87 -20.34 -22.98
C ARG A 64 50.43 -20.89 -23.03
N PRO A 65 50.14 -22.02 -22.35
CA PRO A 65 48.87 -22.73 -22.51
C PRO A 65 47.64 -22.02 -21.92
N LEU A 66 47.83 -20.99 -21.10
CA LEU A 66 46.76 -20.19 -20.46
C LEU A 66 46.83 -18.70 -20.84
N ALA A 67 47.42 -18.36 -21.99
CA ALA A 67 47.44 -16.98 -22.48
C ALA A 67 46.04 -16.53 -22.93
N ALA A 68 45.37 -15.72 -22.11
CA ALA A 68 44.02 -15.20 -22.36
C ALA A 68 43.87 -14.46 -23.71
N PRO A 69 44.82 -13.61 -24.16
CA PRO A 69 44.73 -12.95 -25.47
C PRO A 69 44.74 -13.93 -26.65
N VAL A 70 45.50 -15.03 -26.54
CA VAL A 70 45.61 -16.08 -27.55
C VAL A 70 44.34 -16.94 -27.57
N LEU A 71 43.87 -17.35 -26.39
CA LEU A 71 42.65 -18.16 -26.24
C LEU A 71 41.40 -17.45 -26.80
N ALA A 72 41.25 -16.15 -26.52
CA ALA A 72 40.13 -15.35 -27.03
C ALA A 72 40.13 -15.26 -28.57
N ARG A 73 41.30 -15.00 -29.18
CA ARG A 73 41.44 -14.95 -30.65
C ARG A 73 41.17 -16.29 -31.31
N LEU A 74 41.73 -17.37 -30.75
CA LEU A 74 41.47 -18.72 -31.25
C LEU A 74 39.99 -19.09 -31.14
N ALA A 75 39.33 -18.76 -30.04
CA ALA A 75 37.91 -19.03 -29.87
C ALA A 75 37.07 -18.32 -30.94
N LEU A 76 37.33 -17.03 -31.19
CA LEU A 76 36.66 -16.26 -32.24
C LEU A 76 36.88 -16.84 -33.63
N LEU A 77 38.12 -17.22 -33.97
CA LEU A 77 38.43 -17.86 -35.24
C LEU A 77 37.72 -19.21 -35.42
N GLN A 78 37.63 -20.02 -34.36
CA GLN A 78 36.96 -21.32 -34.42
C GLN A 78 35.44 -21.19 -34.53
N LEU A 79 34.85 -20.19 -33.88
CA LEU A 79 33.42 -19.88 -34.03
C LEU A 79 33.10 -19.45 -35.46
N ARG A 80 33.93 -18.59 -36.06
CA ARG A 80 33.79 -18.17 -37.47
C ARG A 80 33.82 -19.35 -38.45
N ARG A 81 34.56 -20.40 -38.11
CA ARG A 81 34.67 -21.64 -38.90
C ARG A 81 33.56 -22.66 -38.64
N GLY A 82 32.67 -22.40 -37.68
CA GLY A 82 31.62 -23.34 -37.26
C GLY A 82 32.10 -24.50 -36.38
N LEU A 83 33.33 -24.44 -35.84
CA LEU A 83 33.90 -25.46 -34.96
C LEU A 83 33.55 -25.16 -33.48
N PHE A 84 32.26 -25.27 -33.15
CA PHE A 84 31.71 -24.88 -31.85
C PHE A 84 32.26 -25.69 -30.66
N HIS A 85 32.59 -26.98 -30.85
CA HIS A 85 33.15 -27.80 -29.79
C HIS A 85 34.56 -27.33 -29.38
N ASP A 86 35.41 -27.06 -30.36
CA ASP A 86 36.78 -26.57 -30.13
C ASP A 86 36.75 -25.17 -29.51
N ALA A 87 35.87 -24.30 -30.04
CA ALA A 87 35.63 -22.99 -29.46
C ALA A 87 35.21 -23.10 -27.98
N GLN A 88 34.31 -24.01 -27.64
CA GLN A 88 33.86 -24.22 -26.26
C GLN A 88 35.01 -24.62 -25.32
N GLN A 89 35.92 -25.51 -25.76
CA GLN A 89 37.08 -25.87 -24.94
C GLN A 89 38.03 -24.69 -24.71
N LEU A 90 38.20 -23.83 -25.73
CA LEU A 90 39.03 -22.62 -25.63
C LEU A 90 38.41 -21.57 -24.70
N VAL A 91 37.10 -21.32 -24.84
CA VAL A 91 36.38 -20.39 -23.95
C VAL A 91 36.40 -20.91 -22.50
N LYS A 92 36.28 -22.22 -22.29
CA LYS A 92 36.39 -22.81 -20.93
C LYS A 92 37.77 -22.53 -20.31
N LYS A 93 38.85 -22.69 -21.07
CA LYS A 93 40.21 -22.33 -20.60
C LYS A 93 40.36 -20.83 -20.33
N LEU A 94 39.75 -20.00 -21.18
CA LEU A 94 39.73 -18.54 -21.00
C LEU A 94 39.03 -18.16 -19.69
N VAL A 95 37.86 -18.74 -19.41
CA VAL A 95 37.13 -18.55 -18.15
C VAL A 95 37.96 -19.00 -16.94
N GLN A 96 38.68 -20.12 -17.05
CA GLN A 96 39.57 -20.60 -15.99
C GLN A 96 40.77 -19.68 -15.72
N SER A 97 41.25 -18.95 -16.74
CA SER A 97 42.36 -18.01 -16.58
C SER A 97 41.99 -16.77 -15.75
N GLY A 98 40.70 -16.38 -15.76
CA GLY A 98 40.18 -15.23 -15.03
C GLY A 98 40.63 -13.85 -15.54
N ASP A 99 41.50 -13.79 -16.55
CA ASP A 99 42.00 -12.53 -17.12
C ASP A 99 41.02 -11.97 -18.15
N THR A 100 40.38 -10.85 -17.79
CA THR A 100 39.43 -10.12 -18.64
C THR A 100 40.03 -8.84 -19.22
N ALA A 101 41.24 -8.44 -18.81
CA ALA A 101 41.84 -7.17 -19.23
C ALA A 101 42.17 -7.16 -20.73
N CYS A 102 42.49 -8.33 -21.29
CA CYS A 102 42.82 -8.47 -22.69
C CYS A 102 41.61 -8.50 -23.64
N LEU A 103 40.38 -8.60 -23.11
CA LEU A 103 39.20 -8.83 -23.94
C LEU A 103 38.86 -7.63 -24.81
N GLN A 104 38.83 -6.42 -24.24
CA GLN A 104 38.43 -5.23 -25.01
C GLN A 104 39.37 -4.98 -26.21
N PRO A 105 40.71 -4.92 -26.03
CA PRO A 105 41.62 -4.73 -27.16
C PRO A 105 41.54 -5.87 -28.19
N THR A 106 41.28 -7.09 -27.74
CA THR A 106 41.11 -8.24 -28.64
C THR A 106 39.84 -8.12 -29.46
N LEU A 107 38.71 -7.77 -28.83
CA LEU A 107 37.41 -7.66 -29.49
C LEU A 107 37.38 -6.52 -30.52
N ASP A 108 38.11 -5.42 -30.29
CA ASP A 108 38.19 -4.29 -31.22
C ASP A 108 38.82 -4.66 -32.57
N VAL A 109 39.58 -5.76 -32.65
CA VAL A 109 40.17 -6.26 -33.90
C VAL A 109 39.15 -6.99 -34.78
N PHE A 110 38.16 -7.65 -34.17
CA PHE A 110 37.24 -8.55 -34.85
C PHE A 110 35.99 -7.82 -35.37
N SER A 111 35.45 -8.36 -36.46
CA SER A 111 34.21 -7.89 -37.06
C SER A 111 33.05 -7.98 -36.07
N HIS A 112 32.00 -7.17 -36.29
CA HIS A 112 30.80 -7.23 -35.48
C HIS A 112 30.12 -8.62 -35.53
N GLU A 113 30.12 -9.28 -36.70
CA GLU A 113 29.56 -10.62 -36.89
C GLU A 113 30.29 -11.67 -36.05
N ASP A 114 31.62 -11.66 -36.05
CA ASP A 114 32.41 -12.61 -35.26
C ASP A 114 32.25 -12.38 -33.75
N ARG A 115 32.12 -11.12 -33.33
CA ARG A 115 31.79 -10.77 -31.95
C ARG A 115 30.39 -11.24 -31.54
N GLN A 116 29.41 -11.15 -32.44
CA GLN A 116 28.08 -11.70 -32.20
C GLN A 116 28.11 -13.21 -32.01
N LEU A 117 28.90 -13.96 -32.80
CA LEU A 117 29.07 -15.40 -32.60
C LEU A 117 29.59 -15.74 -31.20
N LEU A 118 30.60 -15.00 -30.72
CA LEU A 118 31.13 -15.20 -29.37
C LEU A 118 30.09 -14.84 -28.29
N ARG A 119 29.36 -13.73 -28.48
CA ARG A 119 28.29 -13.31 -27.58
C ARG A 119 27.23 -14.40 -27.46
N ASP A 120 26.71 -14.87 -28.58
CA ASP A 120 25.60 -15.83 -28.65
C ASP A 120 26.05 -17.19 -28.09
N HIS A 121 27.27 -17.63 -28.42
CA HIS A 121 27.87 -18.86 -27.86
C HIS A 121 28.01 -18.78 -26.34
N CYS A 122 28.60 -17.70 -25.81
CA CYS A 122 28.80 -17.54 -24.38
C CYS A 122 27.46 -17.41 -23.63
N HIS A 123 26.50 -16.68 -24.20
CA HIS A 123 25.17 -16.53 -23.63
C HIS A 123 24.43 -17.88 -23.57
N ALA A 124 24.40 -18.63 -24.69
CA ALA A 124 23.77 -19.94 -24.75
C ALA A 124 24.41 -20.92 -23.76
N GLN A 125 25.75 -20.88 -23.63
CA GLN A 125 26.47 -21.73 -22.70
C GLN A 125 26.17 -21.38 -21.24
N ALA A 126 26.09 -20.09 -20.90
CA ALA A 126 25.68 -19.67 -19.56
C ALA A 126 24.27 -20.19 -19.21
N LEU A 127 23.33 -20.09 -20.14
CA LEU A 127 21.98 -20.64 -19.97
C LEU A 127 22.00 -22.16 -19.80
N ALA A 128 22.81 -22.88 -20.57
CA ALA A 128 22.96 -24.33 -20.44
C ALA A 128 23.47 -24.73 -19.04
N ILE A 129 24.46 -24.00 -18.51
CA ILE A 129 25.01 -24.21 -17.16
C ILE A 129 23.93 -23.98 -16.10
N LEU A 130 23.16 -22.89 -16.21
CA LEU A 130 22.10 -22.56 -15.24
C LEU A 130 20.93 -23.55 -15.29
N ARG A 131 20.60 -24.08 -16.47
CA ARG A 131 19.55 -25.10 -16.65
C ARG A 131 19.91 -26.46 -16.07
N ALA A 132 21.20 -26.79 -15.97
CA ALA A 132 21.67 -28.05 -15.41
C ALA A 132 21.34 -28.23 -13.90
N ARG A 133 20.90 -27.16 -13.20
CA ARG A 133 20.47 -27.13 -11.78
C ARG A 133 21.29 -28.02 -10.83
N PRO A 134 22.60 -27.76 -10.65
CA PRO A 134 23.40 -28.48 -9.66
C PRO A 134 22.98 -28.10 -8.24
N THR A 135 22.70 -29.10 -7.39
CA THR A 135 22.27 -28.92 -6.00
C THR A 135 23.47 -28.76 -5.05
N GLY A 136 23.31 -28.00 -3.97
CA GLY A 136 24.34 -27.86 -2.92
C GLY A 136 25.52 -26.94 -3.28
N ALA A 137 26.72 -27.24 -2.76
CA ALA A 137 27.93 -26.42 -2.90
C ALA A 137 28.39 -26.25 -4.36
N GLU A 138 28.06 -27.22 -5.22
CA GLU A 138 28.32 -27.17 -6.66
C GLU A 138 27.49 -26.08 -7.34
N GLY A 139 26.30 -25.76 -6.84
CA GLY A 139 25.43 -24.71 -7.37
C GLY A 139 26.11 -23.33 -7.39
N ALA A 140 26.87 -23.00 -6.34
CA ALA A 140 27.60 -21.74 -6.27
C ALA A 140 28.76 -21.68 -7.27
N ALA A 141 29.46 -22.79 -7.49
CA ALA A 141 30.54 -22.87 -8.48
C ALA A 141 30.02 -22.71 -9.91
N HIS A 142 28.94 -23.40 -10.26
CA HIS A 142 28.30 -23.29 -11.58
C HIS A 142 27.71 -21.90 -11.81
N THR A 143 27.16 -21.26 -10.77
CA THR A 143 26.67 -19.87 -10.87
C THR A 143 27.82 -18.90 -11.16
N ARG A 144 28.99 -19.09 -10.54
CA ARG A 144 30.19 -18.29 -10.85
C ARG A 144 30.71 -18.54 -12.27
N GLU A 145 30.70 -19.79 -12.71
CA GLU A 145 31.07 -20.15 -14.09
C GLU A 145 30.12 -19.45 -15.09
N ALA A 146 28.80 -19.54 -14.89
CA ALA A 146 27.81 -18.86 -15.71
C ALA A 146 28.02 -17.33 -15.73
N ILE A 147 28.36 -16.70 -14.60
CA ILE A 147 28.69 -15.27 -14.53
C ILE A 147 29.90 -14.93 -15.42
N ALA A 148 30.92 -15.79 -15.49
CA ALA A 148 32.07 -15.56 -16.34
C ALA A 148 31.69 -15.60 -17.83
N TYR A 149 30.92 -16.61 -18.26
CA TYR A 149 30.38 -16.68 -19.62
C TYR A 149 29.49 -15.48 -19.96
N LEU A 150 28.59 -15.06 -19.05
CA LEU A 150 27.75 -13.88 -19.25
C LEU A 150 28.58 -12.60 -19.36
N SER A 151 29.66 -12.49 -18.59
CA SER A 151 30.57 -11.35 -18.67
C SER A 151 31.28 -11.29 -20.02
N LEU A 152 31.78 -12.43 -20.53
CA LEU A 152 32.33 -12.53 -21.89
C LEU A 152 31.30 -12.12 -22.95
N ALA A 153 30.04 -12.57 -22.81
CA ALA A 153 28.97 -12.19 -23.72
C ALA A 153 28.69 -10.68 -23.70
N ILE A 154 28.68 -10.07 -22.51
CA ILE A 154 28.48 -8.62 -22.36
C ILE A 154 29.63 -7.83 -22.99
N PHE A 155 30.89 -8.25 -22.79
CA PHE A 155 32.04 -7.63 -23.45
C PHE A 155 31.96 -7.75 -24.98
N ALA A 156 31.61 -8.92 -25.50
CA ALA A 156 31.52 -9.16 -26.94
C ALA A 156 30.41 -8.35 -27.63
N ALA A 157 29.32 -8.01 -26.91
CA ALA A 157 28.17 -7.31 -27.50
C ALA A 157 28.46 -5.87 -27.95
N GLY A 158 29.41 -5.16 -27.33
CA GLY A 158 29.72 -3.75 -27.64
C GLY A 158 28.57 -2.75 -27.39
N SER A 159 27.44 -3.20 -26.85
CA SER A 159 26.21 -2.46 -26.53
C SER A 159 25.57 -3.07 -25.28
N PRO A 160 24.58 -2.43 -24.61
CA PRO A 160 23.96 -3.01 -23.43
C PRO A 160 23.28 -4.34 -23.78
N ALA A 161 23.93 -5.45 -23.44
CA ALA A 161 23.43 -6.81 -23.62
C ALA A 161 22.39 -7.12 -22.54
N VAL A 162 21.18 -6.58 -22.70
CA VAL A 162 20.10 -6.58 -21.70
C VAL A 162 19.83 -7.96 -21.12
N GLU A 163 19.65 -8.97 -21.97
CA GLU A 163 19.36 -10.34 -21.50
C GLU A 163 20.51 -10.93 -20.68
N SER A 164 21.76 -10.78 -21.15
CA SER A 164 22.94 -11.24 -20.41
C SER A 164 23.13 -10.50 -19.08
N LEU A 165 22.86 -9.19 -19.05
CA LEU A 165 22.91 -8.38 -17.83
C LEU A 165 21.85 -8.82 -16.81
N LEU A 166 20.61 -9.05 -17.26
CA LEU A 166 19.52 -9.53 -16.42
C LEU A 166 19.86 -10.87 -15.76
N ILE A 167 20.33 -11.83 -16.56
CA ILE A 167 20.69 -13.16 -16.05
C ILE A 167 21.89 -13.04 -15.08
N ARG A 168 22.90 -12.23 -15.42
CA ARG A 168 24.08 -12.06 -14.56
C ARG A 168 23.72 -11.39 -13.24
N ALA A 169 22.84 -10.39 -13.27
CA ALA A 169 22.32 -9.74 -12.06
C ALA A 169 21.62 -10.73 -11.13
N ARG A 170 20.79 -11.63 -11.69
CA ARG A 170 20.13 -12.70 -10.91
C ARG A 170 21.15 -13.65 -10.31
N CYS A 171 22.17 -14.07 -11.07
CA CYS A 171 23.25 -14.91 -10.57
C CYS A 171 24.01 -14.24 -9.41
N TYR A 172 24.33 -12.95 -9.51
CA TYR A 172 24.93 -12.20 -8.41
C TYR A 172 24.01 -12.12 -7.19
N GLY A 173 22.70 -11.95 -7.40
CA GLY A 173 21.69 -11.99 -6.34
C GLY A 173 21.67 -13.33 -5.60
N LEU A 174 21.71 -14.45 -6.33
CA LEU A 174 21.79 -15.81 -5.76
C LEU A 174 23.06 -16.03 -4.93
N LEU A 175 24.19 -15.45 -5.35
CA LEU A 175 25.46 -15.49 -4.61
C LEU A 175 25.52 -14.48 -3.45
N GLY A 176 24.46 -13.70 -3.20
CA GLY A 176 24.43 -12.67 -2.16
C GLY A 176 25.24 -11.41 -2.48
N GLN A 177 25.77 -11.28 -3.70
CA GLN A 177 26.51 -10.09 -4.16
C GLN A 177 25.55 -8.97 -4.58
N LYS A 178 24.82 -8.42 -3.59
CA LYS A 178 23.72 -7.47 -3.82
C LYS A 178 24.15 -6.21 -4.59
N LYS A 179 25.36 -5.68 -4.34
CA LYS A 179 25.85 -4.45 -4.96
C LYS A 179 26.14 -4.62 -6.46
N THR A 180 26.77 -5.73 -6.85
CA THR A 180 27.06 -6.02 -8.28
C THR A 180 25.79 -6.36 -9.03
N ALA A 181 24.88 -7.12 -8.42
CA ALA A 181 23.54 -7.36 -8.97
C ALA A 181 22.77 -6.05 -9.20
N MET A 182 22.79 -5.14 -8.23
CA MET A 182 22.15 -3.82 -8.32
C MET A 182 22.73 -2.98 -9.45
N PHE A 183 24.05 -3.04 -9.68
CA PHE A 183 24.71 -2.35 -10.79
C PHE A 183 24.22 -2.85 -12.15
N ASP A 184 24.12 -4.17 -12.33
CA ASP A 184 23.66 -4.76 -13.58
C ASP A 184 22.18 -4.43 -13.85
N PHE A 185 21.29 -4.54 -12.85
CA PHE A 185 19.88 -4.15 -13.01
C PHE A 185 19.72 -2.66 -13.32
N ASN A 186 20.46 -1.77 -12.66
CA ASN A 186 20.44 -0.35 -12.97
C ASN A 186 21.00 -0.05 -14.36
N SER A 187 21.96 -0.84 -14.84
CA SER A 187 22.49 -0.70 -16.20
C SER A 187 21.43 -1.07 -17.24
N VAL A 188 20.65 -2.14 -16.99
CA VAL A 188 19.48 -2.49 -17.81
C VAL A 188 18.46 -1.36 -17.79
N LEU A 189 18.07 -0.86 -16.62
CA LEU A 189 17.07 0.21 -16.49
C LEU A 189 17.51 1.57 -17.06
N ARG A 190 18.81 1.82 -17.22
CA ARG A 190 19.31 2.99 -17.95
C ARG A 190 19.12 2.86 -19.46
N ALA A 191 19.25 1.64 -20.00
CA ALA A 191 19.05 1.36 -21.41
C ALA A 191 17.55 1.20 -21.74
N GLU A 192 16.82 0.50 -20.89
CA GLU A 192 15.40 0.17 -21.01
C GLU A 192 14.68 0.48 -19.68
N PRO A 193 14.22 1.73 -19.48
CA PRO A 193 13.56 2.14 -18.23
C PRO A 193 12.30 1.34 -17.89
N GLU A 194 11.63 0.79 -18.91
CA GLU A 194 10.39 0.02 -18.79
C GLU A 194 10.63 -1.50 -18.76
N ASN A 195 11.87 -1.94 -18.53
CA ASN A 195 12.17 -3.37 -18.45
C ASN A 195 11.62 -3.99 -17.16
N VAL A 196 10.52 -4.73 -17.30
CA VAL A 196 9.76 -5.34 -16.19
C VAL A 196 10.60 -6.31 -15.37
N GLN A 197 11.43 -7.12 -16.01
CA GLN A 197 12.30 -8.08 -15.32
C GLN A 197 13.39 -7.37 -14.49
N ALA A 198 13.94 -6.27 -15.00
CA ALA A 198 14.91 -5.47 -14.27
C ALA A 198 14.28 -4.77 -13.06
N LEU A 199 13.07 -4.22 -13.20
CA LEU A 199 12.32 -3.63 -12.08
C LEU A 199 12.03 -4.66 -10.99
N CYS A 200 11.51 -5.84 -11.35
CA CYS A 200 11.26 -6.91 -10.38
C CYS A 200 12.55 -7.41 -9.69
N GLY A 201 13.62 -7.60 -10.47
CA GLY A 201 14.92 -8.02 -9.96
C GLY A 201 15.56 -6.98 -9.02
N ARG A 202 15.45 -5.69 -9.35
CA ARG A 202 15.90 -4.59 -8.51
C ARG A 202 15.10 -4.50 -7.22
N ALA A 203 13.77 -4.61 -7.30
CA ALA A 203 12.90 -4.59 -6.14
C ALA A 203 13.27 -5.67 -5.12
N LEU A 204 13.57 -6.90 -5.57
CA LEU A 204 14.03 -7.97 -4.69
C LEU A 204 15.32 -7.60 -3.94
N LEU A 205 16.29 -7.00 -4.64
CA LEU A 205 17.52 -6.54 -4.00
C LEU A 205 17.27 -5.39 -3.03
N LEU A 206 16.36 -4.47 -3.35
CA LEU A 206 15.96 -3.37 -2.48
C LEU A 206 15.32 -3.88 -1.19
N LEU A 207 14.45 -4.90 -1.25
CA LEU A 207 13.92 -5.58 -0.05
C LEU A 207 15.05 -6.17 0.79
N ALA A 208 16.01 -6.84 0.16
CA ALA A 208 17.16 -7.41 0.85
C ALA A 208 18.12 -6.35 1.43
N LEU A 209 17.95 -5.08 1.07
CA LEU A 209 18.65 -3.91 1.60
C LEU A 209 17.77 -3.05 2.52
N ASP A 210 16.60 -3.57 2.93
CA ASP A 210 15.63 -2.89 3.80
C ASP A 210 15.03 -1.59 3.21
N ARG A 211 15.06 -1.46 1.88
CA ARG A 211 14.49 -0.33 1.12
C ARG A 211 13.12 -0.69 0.58
N GLN A 212 12.19 -1.05 1.48
CA GLN A 212 10.89 -1.60 1.10
C GLN A 212 10.03 -0.63 0.27
N LYS A 213 10.07 0.67 0.56
CA LYS A 213 9.26 1.67 -0.18
C LYS A 213 9.62 1.70 -1.67
N GLU A 214 10.91 1.79 -1.98
CA GLU A 214 11.41 1.81 -3.36
C GLU A 214 11.17 0.47 -4.06
N ALA A 215 11.28 -0.65 -3.34
CA ALA A 215 10.94 -1.95 -3.88
C ALA A 215 9.47 -2.04 -4.30
N VAL A 216 8.56 -1.52 -3.49
CA VAL A 216 7.12 -1.48 -3.79
C VAL A 216 6.85 -0.57 -4.99
N ASP A 217 7.48 0.60 -5.07
CA ASP A 217 7.31 1.51 -6.21
C ASP A 217 7.84 0.89 -7.53
N ASP A 218 8.95 0.15 -7.49
CA ASP A 218 9.46 -0.62 -8.63
C ASP A 218 8.49 -1.71 -9.08
N ILE A 219 7.93 -2.46 -8.14
CA ILE A 219 6.94 -3.51 -8.44
C ILE A 219 5.64 -2.91 -8.97
N LEU A 220 5.16 -1.79 -8.43
CA LEU A 220 3.99 -1.09 -8.96
C LEU A 220 4.22 -0.66 -10.41
N SER A 221 5.40 -0.13 -10.71
CA SER A 221 5.78 0.25 -12.08
C SER A 221 5.82 -0.97 -12.99
N ALA A 222 6.40 -2.09 -12.53
CA ALA A 222 6.47 -3.34 -13.28
C ALA A 222 5.07 -3.91 -13.59
N LEU A 223 4.16 -3.91 -12.62
CA LEU A 223 2.80 -4.41 -12.75
C LEU A 223 1.95 -3.55 -13.71
N LYS A 224 2.16 -2.23 -13.68
CA LYS A 224 1.52 -1.29 -14.61
C LYS A 224 1.95 -1.49 -16.06
N LEU A 225 3.22 -1.87 -16.28
CA LEU A 225 3.78 -2.10 -17.60
C LEU A 225 3.37 -3.46 -18.18
N ASP A 226 3.65 -4.55 -17.47
CA ASP A 226 3.20 -5.90 -17.86
C ASP A 226 3.05 -6.83 -16.66
N ARG A 227 1.80 -6.96 -16.19
CA ARG A 227 1.40 -7.92 -15.16
C ARG A 227 1.76 -9.37 -15.51
N ARG A 228 1.66 -9.78 -16.79
CA ARG A 228 1.89 -11.19 -17.19
C ARG A 228 3.34 -11.60 -17.00
N THR A 229 4.26 -10.65 -17.13
CA THR A 229 5.69 -10.87 -16.84
C THR A 229 6.01 -10.65 -15.36
N ALA A 230 5.43 -9.64 -14.72
CA ALA A 230 5.75 -9.29 -13.33
C ALA A 230 5.20 -10.31 -12.30
N VAL A 231 4.00 -10.86 -12.47
CA VAL A 231 3.40 -11.79 -11.50
C VAL A 231 4.21 -13.08 -11.33
N PRO A 232 4.64 -13.79 -12.41
CA PRO A 232 5.52 -14.94 -12.28
C PRO A 232 6.83 -14.63 -11.55
N GLU A 233 7.43 -13.46 -11.81
CA GLU A 233 8.63 -13.00 -11.12
C GLU A 233 8.40 -12.85 -9.61
N ILE A 234 7.30 -12.22 -9.20
CA ILE A 234 6.94 -12.06 -7.78
C ILE A 234 6.63 -13.41 -7.12
N ARG A 235 5.93 -14.31 -7.81
CA ARG A 235 5.64 -15.67 -7.31
C ARG A 235 6.89 -16.54 -7.17
N SER A 236 7.94 -16.27 -7.95
CA SER A 236 9.21 -17.01 -7.87
C SER A 236 10.05 -16.65 -6.64
N LEU A 237 9.67 -15.57 -5.92
CA LEU A 237 10.38 -15.11 -4.74
C LEU A 237 10.17 -16.04 -3.53
N LYS A 238 11.02 -15.87 -2.52
CA LYS A 238 10.80 -16.52 -1.22
C LYS A 238 9.49 -16.03 -0.58
N PRO A 239 8.77 -16.88 0.16
CA PRO A 239 7.51 -16.50 0.81
C PRO A 239 7.61 -15.24 1.68
N GLU A 240 8.74 -15.05 2.39
CA GLU A 240 9.00 -13.86 3.20
C GLU A 240 9.04 -12.57 2.36
N ALA A 241 9.74 -12.59 1.23
CA ALA A 241 9.84 -11.45 0.33
C ALA A 241 8.50 -11.18 -0.37
N GLN A 242 7.79 -12.26 -0.75
CA GLN A 242 6.45 -12.17 -1.31
C GLN A 242 5.48 -11.50 -0.34
N ALA A 243 5.46 -11.91 0.93
CA ALA A 243 4.62 -11.32 1.96
C ALA A 243 4.93 -9.83 2.22
N LEU A 244 6.22 -9.46 2.24
CA LEU A 244 6.64 -8.06 2.38
C LEU A 244 6.19 -7.20 1.20
N LEU A 245 6.27 -7.72 -0.03
CA LEU A 245 5.80 -7.04 -1.23
C LEU A 245 4.28 -6.92 -1.26
N THR A 246 3.54 -8.01 -1.04
CA THR A 246 2.06 -7.97 -1.09
C THR A 246 1.49 -7.05 -0.03
N ARG A 247 2.02 -7.08 1.20
CA ARG A 247 1.66 -6.13 2.26
C ARG A 247 2.05 -4.70 1.89
N GLY A 248 3.25 -4.49 1.36
CA GLY A 248 3.73 -3.19 0.91
C GLY A 248 2.84 -2.59 -0.18
N LEU A 249 2.54 -3.36 -1.21
CA LEU A 249 1.62 -3.01 -2.30
C LEU A 249 0.25 -2.65 -1.76
N SER A 250 -0.35 -3.51 -0.92
CA SER A 250 -1.64 -3.25 -0.30
C SER A 250 -1.66 -1.93 0.47
N SER A 251 -0.65 -1.69 1.32
CA SER A 251 -0.55 -0.45 2.10
C SER A 251 -0.37 0.78 1.22
N ARG A 252 0.40 0.66 0.13
CA ARG A 252 0.66 1.72 -0.83
C ARG A 252 -0.60 2.07 -1.63
N CYS A 253 -1.32 1.06 -2.11
CA CYS A 253 -2.62 1.24 -2.78
C CYS A 253 -3.62 1.93 -1.85
N ARG A 254 -3.77 1.46 -0.61
CA ARG A 254 -4.67 2.08 0.37
C ARG A 254 -4.28 3.53 0.68
N ALA A 255 -2.98 3.81 0.84
CA ALA A 255 -2.50 5.18 1.05
C ALA A 255 -2.81 6.11 -0.14
N LEU A 256 -2.66 5.63 -1.37
CA LEU A 256 -3.00 6.39 -2.57
C LEU A 256 -4.51 6.66 -2.68
N LEU A 257 -5.35 5.70 -2.31
CA LEU A 257 -6.80 5.89 -2.24
C LEU A 257 -7.19 6.91 -1.15
N SER A 258 -6.57 6.86 0.03
CA SER A 258 -6.86 7.78 1.14
C SER A 258 -6.34 9.21 0.93
N GLN A 259 -5.33 9.41 0.07
CA GLN A 259 -4.80 10.75 -0.26
C GLN A 259 -5.67 11.52 -1.27
N GLY A 260 -6.64 10.85 -1.91
CA GLY A 260 -7.48 11.42 -2.97
C GLY A 260 -8.55 12.47 -2.62
N PRO A 261 -8.97 12.76 -1.36
CA PRO A 261 -10.15 13.61 -1.15
C PRO A 261 -9.87 15.14 -1.12
N ASP A 262 -8.62 15.59 -0.97
CA ASP A 262 -8.31 17.04 -0.95
C ASP A 262 -8.06 17.62 -2.36
N THR A 263 -7.83 16.76 -3.35
CA THR A 263 -7.85 17.12 -4.78
C THR A 263 -9.10 16.53 -5.41
N ARG A 264 -10.09 17.39 -5.68
CA ARG A 264 -11.36 17.13 -6.40
C ARG A 264 -11.25 16.47 -7.79
N ALA A 265 -10.11 15.88 -8.15
CA ALA A 265 -9.93 15.17 -9.40
C ALA A 265 -10.12 13.66 -9.16
N PRO A 266 -10.91 12.95 -9.98
CA PRO A 266 -10.85 11.50 -10.04
C PRO A 266 -9.39 11.07 -10.24
N LEU A 267 -9.02 9.89 -9.70
CA LEU A 267 -7.71 9.28 -9.92
C LEU A 267 -7.35 9.44 -11.39
N SER A 268 -6.14 9.93 -11.70
CA SER A 268 -5.69 9.98 -13.09
C SER A 268 -5.85 8.59 -13.71
N ASP A 269 -6.37 8.48 -14.93
CA ASP A 269 -6.57 7.20 -15.62
C ASP A 269 -5.31 6.31 -15.56
N LYS A 270 -4.13 6.94 -15.63
CA LYS A 270 -2.83 6.26 -15.52
C LYS A 270 -2.55 5.70 -14.13
N ASP A 271 -2.97 6.38 -13.07
CA ASP A 271 -2.77 5.95 -11.68
C ASP A 271 -3.81 4.89 -11.31
N ALA A 272 -5.05 5.06 -11.77
CA ALA A 272 -6.10 4.05 -11.65
C ALA A 272 -5.70 2.72 -12.30
N GLN A 273 -5.18 2.76 -13.54
CA GLN A 273 -4.69 1.56 -14.23
C GLN A 273 -3.57 0.84 -13.46
N GLY A 274 -2.63 1.59 -12.88
CA GLY A 274 -1.55 1.01 -12.07
C GLY A 274 -2.07 0.34 -10.79
N LEU A 275 -3.03 0.98 -10.11
CA LEU A 275 -3.66 0.42 -8.91
C LEU A 275 -4.52 -0.82 -9.22
N ILE A 276 -5.26 -0.81 -10.33
CA ILE A 276 -6.04 -1.97 -10.79
C ILE A 276 -5.10 -3.13 -11.08
N ALA A 277 -4.05 -2.91 -11.88
CA ALA A 277 -3.06 -3.94 -12.19
C ALA A 277 -2.40 -4.52 -10.92
N ALA A 278 -2.14 -3.68 -9.92
CA ALA A 278 -1.64 -4.12 -8.63
C ALA A 278 -2.64 -4.98 -7.85
N GLY A 279 -3.92 -4.57 -7.78
CA GLY A 279 -4.98 -5.34 -7.13
C GLY A 279 -5.22 -6.70 -7.79
N GLU A 280 -5.29 -6.73 -9.13
CA GLU A 280 -5.43 -7.99 -9.87
C GLU A 280 -4.22 -8.91 -9.68
N ALA A 281 -3.01 -8.36 -9.68
CA ALA A 281 -1.80 -9.12 -9.43
C ALA A 281 -1.78 -9.74 -8.03
N LEU A 282 -2.26 -9.04 -7.00
CA LEU A 282 -2.37 -9.61 -5.65
C LEU A 282 -3.30 -10.82 -5.61
N ILE A 283 -4.45 -10.75 -6.30
CA ILE A 283 -5.39 -11.88 -6.43
C ILE A 283 -4.76 -13.03 -7.21
N GLU A 284 -4.02 -12.75 -8.29
CA GLU A 284 -3.29 -13.81 -8.98
C GLU A 284 -2.26 -14.45 -8.05
N ILE A 285 -1.42 -13.66 -7.39
CA ILE A 285 -0.36 -14.14 -6.51
C ILE A 285 -0.91 -15.07 -5.41
N ASP A 286 -1.98 -14.67 -4.75
CA ASP A 286 -2.63 -15.45 -3.69
C ASP A 286 -4.16 -15.24 -3.66
N GLY A 287 -4.89 -15.98 -4.48
CA GLY A 287 -6.36 -15.85 -4.59
C GLY A 287 -7.15 -16.34 -3.37
N GLY A 288 -6.49 -16.86 -2.33
CA GLY A 288 -7.16 -17.32 -1.12
C GLY A 288 -7.57 -16.21 -0.15
N GLN A 289 -7.02 -14.99 -0.29
CA GLN A 289 -7.25 -13.93 0.67
C GLN A 289 -8.33 -12.93 0.22
N LEU A 290 -9.39 -12.82 1.02
CA LEU A 290 -10.49 -11.86 0.81
C LEU A 290 -9.99 -10.39 0.77
N SER A 291 -8.91 -10.07 1.49
CA SER A 291 -8.32 -8.72 1.55
C SER A 291 -7.92 -8.17 0.17
N TRP A 292 -7.47 -9.03 -0.76
CA TRP A 292 -7.06 -8.61 -2.10
C TRP A 292 -8.26 -8.25 -2.98
N TYR A 293 -9.34 -9.01 -2.87
CA TYR A 293 -10.61 -8.71 -3.55
C TYR A 293 -11.23 -7.43 -3.03
N ILE A 294 -11.19 -7.21 -1.71
CA ILE A 294 -11.63 -5.97 -1.08
C ILE A 294 -10.82 -4.78 -1.62
N LEU A 295 -9.49 -4.88 -1.65
CA LEU A 295 -8.63 -3.81 -2.15
C LEU A 295 -8.92 -3.50 -3.63
N LEU A 296 -9.05 -4.51 -4.47
CA LEU A 296 -9.35 -4.32 -5.89
C LEU A 296 -10.75 -3.69 -6.08
N ALA A 297 -11.75 -4.12 -5.30
CA ALA A 297 -13.09 -3.52 -5.34
C ALA A 297 -13.06 -2.04 -4.92
N ASP A 298 -12.28 -1.68 -3.89
CA ASP A 298 -12.11 -0.29 -3.46
C ASP A 298 -11.47 0.56 -4.57
N VAL A 299 -10.44 0.03 -5.24
CA VAL A 299 -9.78 0.70 -6.39
C VAL A 299 -10.74 0.87 -7.57
N LEU A 300 -11.47 -0.19 -7.96
CA LEU A 300 -12.41 -0.15 -9.07
C LEU A 300 -13.57 0.82 -8.79
N THR A 301 -14.02 0.88 -7.54
CA THR A 301 -15.05 1.84 -7.10
C THR A 301 -14.52 3.27 -7.20
N ALA A 302 -13.28 3.53 -6.78
CA ALA A 302 -12.65 4.84 -6.91
C ALA A 302 -12.39 5.25 -8.37
N ALA A 303 -12.17 4.28 -9.26
CA ALA A 303 -12.02 4.49 -10.70
C ALA A 303 -13.36 4.65 -11.45
N GLY A 304 -14.50 4.40 -10.79
CA GLY A 304 -15.83 4.48 -11.39
C GLY A 304 -16.33 3.20 -12.11
N SER A 305 -15.54 2.12 -12.10
CA SER A 305 -15.89 0.82 -12.71
C SER A 305 -16.72 -0.05 -11.77
N TYR A 306 -17.97 0.36 -11.48
CA TYR A 306 -18.80 -0.29 -10.46
C TYR A 306 -19.23 -1.73 -10.78
N GLU A 307 -19.47 -2.04 -12.05
CA GLU A 307 -19.85 -3.40 -12.48
C GLU A 307 -18.70 -4.40 -12.27
N GLU A 308 -17.47 -3.99 -12.63
CA GLU A 308 -16.27 -4.78 -12.43
C GLU A 308 -15.96 -4.97 -10.94
N ALA A 309 -16.18 -3.94 -10.13
CA ALA A 309 -16.05 -4.03 -8.67
C ALA A 309 -17.02 -5.07 -8.09
N GLY A 310 -18.28 -5.09 -8.55
CA GLY A 310 -19.27 -6.10 -8.16
C GLY A 310 -18.87 -7.51 -8.59
N ALA A 311 -18.42 -7.68 -9.84
CA ALA A 311 -17.93 -8.96 -10.35
C ALA A 311 -16.70 -9.46 -9.58
N CYS A 312 -15.81 -8.56 -9.16
CA CYS A 312 -14.66 -8.87 -8.31
C CYS A 312 -15.10 -9.44 -6.95
N LEU A 313 -16.04 -8.77 -6.27
CA LEU A 313 -16.54 -9.25 -4.97
C LEU A 313 -17.28 -10.58 -5.09
N GLN A 314 -18.02 -10.83 -6.19
CA GLN A 314 -18.67 -12.13 -6.41
C GLN A 314 -17.68 -13.29 -6.51
N ARG A 315 -16.48 -13.04 -7.05
CA ARG A 315 -15.41 -14.03 -7.18
C ARG A 315 -14.61 -14.26 -5.90
N ALA A 316 -14.83 -13.44 -4.87
CA ALA A 316 -14.08 -13.52 -3.62
C ALA A 316 -14.38 -14.83 -2.87
N PRO A 317 -13.44 -15.33 -2.06
CA PRO A 317 -13.71 -16.46 -1.18
C PRO A 317 -14.76 -16.06 -0.13
N HIS A 318 -15.95 -16.66 -0.22
CA HIS A 318 -17.07 -16.34 0.66
C HIS A 318 -16.95 -17.07 2.00
N ALA A 319 -16.95 -16.32 3.09
CA ALA A 319 -17.25 -16.85 4.42
C ALA A 319 -18.78 -16.89 4.61
N SER A 320 -19.27 -17.91 5.32
CA SER A 320 -20.68 -17.99 5.73
C SER A 320 -20.76 -17.85 7.25
N PRO A 321 -21.19 -16.70 7.82
CA PRO A 321 -21.74 -15.49 7.16
C PRO A 321 -20.67 -14.58 6.50
N PRO A 322 -21.06 -13.74 5.51
CA PRO A 322 -20.13 -12.86 4.81
C PRO A 322 -19.50 -11.84 5.77
N ALA A 323 -18.24 -11.51 5.54
CA ALA A 323 -17.51 -10.57 6.37
C ALA A 323 -18.20 -9.18 6.32
N ALA A 324 -18.27 -8.49 7.47
CA ALA A 324 -18.84 -7.14 7.55
C ALA A 324 -18.15 -6.17 6.57
N ALA A 325 -16.82 -6.30 6.44
CA ALA A 325 -16.03 -5.52 5.50
C ALA A 325 -16.46 -5.71 4.03
N GLU A 326 -16.75 -6.95 3.61
CA GLU A 326 -17.21 -7.26 2.24
C GLU A 326 -18.64 -6.74 2.01
N THR A 327 -19.53 -6.99 2.97
CA THR A 327 -20.93 -6.53 2.91
C THR A 327 -20.99 -5.01 2.76
N ALA A 328 -20.14 -4.28 3.46
CA ALA A 328 -20.06 -2.82 3.34
C ALA A 328 -19.68 -2.35 1.94
N ARG A 329 -18.77 -3.05 1.21
CA ARG A 329 -18.44 -2.69 -0.18
C ARG A 329 -19.63 -2.88 -1.10
N TRP A 330 -20.38 -3.97 -0.93
CA TRP A 330 -21.66 -4.13 -1.64
C TRP A 330 -22.61 -2.97 -1.37
N GLY A 331 -22.65 -2.47 -0.13
CA GLY A 331 -23.39 -1.27 0.24
C GLY A 331 -22.94 -0.03 -0.53
N VAL A 332 -21.64 0.22 -0.64
CA VAL A 332 -21.07 1.34 -1.42
C VAL A 332 -21.45 1.20 -2.90
N LEU A 333 -21.33 0.02 -3.50
CA LEU A 333 -21.69 -0.21 -4.90
C LEU A 333 -23.19 0.02 -5.17
N ARG A 334 -24.05 -0.48 -4.28
CA ARG A 334 -25.51 -0.24 -4.34
C ARG A 334 -25.85 1.24 -4.22
N LEU A 335 -25.09 1.98 -3.41
CA LEU A 335 -25.23 3.43 -3.30
C LEU A 335 -24.93 4.11 -4.62
N LYS A 336 -23.81 3.77 -5.27
CA LYS A 336 -23.43 4.29 -6.59
C LYS A 336 -24.44 3.93 -7.68
N GLN A 337 -25.19 2.83 -7.52
CA GLN A 337 -26.31 2.44 -8.38
C GLN A 337 -27.65 3.12 -8.03
N GLY A 338 -27.71 3.95 -6.99
CA GLY A 338 -28.90 4.70 -6.56
C GLY A 338 -29.79 3.98 -5.53
N HIS A 339 -29.42 2.80 -5.05
CA HIS A 339 -30.19 2.01 -4.10
C HIS A 339 -29.88 2.38 -2.63
N MET A 340 -30.33 3.56 -2.20
CA MET A 340 -29.97 4.17 -0.89
C MET A 340 -30.36 3.31 0.33
N ALA A 341 -31.55 2.73 0.36
CA ALA A 341 -32.02 1.94 1.50
C ALA A 341 -31.23 0.62 1.64
N ALA A 342 -30.94 -0.04 0.52
CA ALA A 342 -30.12 -1.25 0.52
C ALA A 342 -28.68 -0.93 0.96
N ALA A 343 -28.11 0.18 0.47
CA ALA A 343 -26.80 0.66 0.87
C ALA A 343 -26.71 0.91 2.38
N ALA A 344 -27.69 1.62 2.97
CA ALA A 344 -27.74 1.87 4.40
C ALA A 344 -27.80 0.56 5.21
N ARG A 345 -28.57 -0.43 4.73
CA ARG A 345 -28.68 -1.75 5.37
C ARG A 345 -27.35 -2.50 5.41
N ASP A 346 -26.57 -2.42 4.34
CA ASP A 346 -25.29 -3.14 4.27
C ASP A 346 -24.19 -2.40 5.05
N LEU A 347 -24.15 -1.06 4.98
CA LEU A 347 -23.14 -0.24 5.67
C LEU A 347 -23.32 -0.19 7.19
N ARG A 348 -24.54 -0.42 7.70
CA ARG A 348 -24.82 -0.40 9.15
C ARG A 348 -23.97 -1.39 9.95
N CYS A 349 -23.51 -2.48 9.33
CA CYS A 349 -22.74 -3.52 10.02
C CYS A 349 -21.38 -3.02 10.51
N LEU A 350 -20.75 -2.10 9.77
CA LEU A 350 -19.47 -1.50 10.16
C LEU A 350 -19.63 -0.34 11.16
N ALA A 351 -20.80 0.29 11.22
CA ALA A 351 -21.00 1.48 12.06
C ALA A 351 -20.74 1.22 13.56
N GLU A 352 -21.01 0.00 14.04
CA GLU A 352 -20.73 -0.41 15.43
C GLU A 352 -19.45 -1.25 15.58
N THR A 353 -18.98 -1.90 14.51
CA THR A 353 -17.87 -2.87 14.61
C THR A 353 -16.51 -2.28 14.22
N ASP A 354 -16.46 -1.46 13.18
CA ASP A 354 -15.23 -0.86 12.67
C ASP A 354 -15.50 0.51 12.03
N ALA A 355 -15.51 1.54 12.88
CA ALA A 355 -15.74 2.91 12.47
C ALA A 355 -14.59 3.47 11.60
N GLN A 356 -13.37 2.92 11.70
CA GLN A 356 -12.24 3.37 10.90
C GLN A 356 -12.40 2.93 9.45
N GLU A 357 -12.76 1.66 9.23
CA GLU A 357 -13.00 1.13 7.90
C GLU A 357 -14.23 1.78 7.24
N LEU A 358 -15.29 2.02 8.01
CA LEU A 358 -16.43 2.80 7.52
C LEU A 358 -16.01 4.22 7.14
N GLY A 359 -15.19 4.89 7.96
CA GLY A 359 -14.65 6.22 7.67
C GLY A 359 -13.91 6.28 6.32
N PHE A 360 -13.08 5.27 6.03
CA PHE A 360 -12.43 5.13 4.73
C PHE A 360 -13.44 5.00 3.58
N LEU A 361 -14.44 4.12 3.70
CA LEU A 361 -15.46 3.94 2.65
C LEU A 361 -16.27 5.22 2.42
N LEU A 362 -16.55 5.99 3.47
CA LEU A 362 -17.27 7.26 3.35
C LEU A 362 -16.45 8.34 2.64
N GLN A 363 -15.11 8.27 2.65
CA GLN A 363 -14.26 9.18 1.86
C GLN A 363 -14.39 8.94 0.35
N LEU A 364 -14.77 7.73 -0.07
CA LEU A 364 -15.02 7.40 -1.48
C LEU A 364 -16.37 7.95 -2.00
N LEU A 365 -17.20 8.50 -1.10
CA LEU A 365 -18.52 9.02 -1.43
C LEU A 365 -18.50 10.55 -1.55
N GLU A 366 -19.20 11.05 -2.56
CA GLU A 366 -19.39 12.48 -2.74
C GLU A 366 -20.29 13.06 -1.63
N ALA A 367 -20.23 14.37 -1.43
CA ALA A 367 -21.09 15.05 -0.45
C ALA A 367 -22.60 14.78 -0.61
N PRO A 368 -23.22 14.84 -1.82
CA PRO A 368 -24.65 14.55 -1.98
C PRO A 368 -24.99 13.09 -1.70
N GLU A 369 -24.09 12.17 -2.03
CA GLU A 369 -24.23 10.74 -1.75
C GLU A 369 -24.23 10.48 -0.24
N ARG A 370 -23.28 11.09 0.49
CA ARG A 370 -23.23 11.02 1.96
C ARG A 370 -24.48 11.60 2.60
N GLN A 371 -24.98 12.73 2.09
CA GLN A 371 -26.21 13.33 2.61
C GLN A 371 -27.43 12.42 2.37
N SER A 372 -27.53 11.82 1.18
CA SER A 372 -28.61 10.88 0.83
C SER A 372 -28.57 9.62 1.70
N LEU A 373 -27.37 9.08 1.94
CA LEU A 373 -27.14 7.95 2.85
C LEU A 373 -27.53 8.29 4.29
N THR A 374 -27.13 9.48 4.77
CA THR A 374 -27.48 9.98 6.11
C THR A 374 -29.00 10.01 6.28
N GLN A 375 -29.72 10.57 5.30
CA GLN A 375 -31.18 10.65 5.32
C GLN A 375 -31.84 9.26 5.29
N ALA A 376 -31.34 8.35 4.46
CA ALA A 376 -31.86 6.98 4.40
C ALA A 376 -31.66 6.25 5.73
N ALA A 377 -30.46 6.33 6.32
CA ALA A 377 -30.15 5.72 7.61
C ALA A 377 -31.02 6.31 8.73
N ALA A 378 -31.19 7.63 8.79
CA ALA A 378 -32.03 8.28 9.80
C ALA A 378 -33.51 7.90 9.68
N ARG A 379 -34.04 7.77 8.45
CA ARG A 379 -35.43 7.33 8.21
C ARG A 379 -35.66 5.90 8.67
N GLU A 380 -34.77 4.98 8.31
CA GLU A 380 -34.85 3.57 8.73
C GLU A 380 -34.70 3.42 10.25
N ALA A 381 -33.76 4.16 10.86
CA ALA A 381 -33.62 4.20 12.31
C ALA A 381 -34.90 4.67 13.01
N HIS A 382 -35.51 5.75 12.52
CA HIS A 382 -36.74 6.28 13.11
C HIS A 382 -37.92 5.30 12.95
N ALA A 383 -38.05 4.66 11.79
CA ALA A 383 -39.06 3.64 11.56
C ALA A 383 -38.91 2.44 12.52
N LEU A 384 -37.68 1.98 12.75
CA LEU A 384 -37.38 0.85 13.65
C LEU A 384 -37.60 1.21 15.13
N LEU A 385 -37.26 2.43 15.54
CA LEU A 385 -37.56 2.91 16.90
C LEU A 385 -39.07 3.01 17.15
N ASN A 386 -39.82 3.56 16.20
CA ASN A 386 -41.29 3.61 16.30
C ASN A 386 -41.93 2.20 16.30
N ALA A 387 -41.26 1.22 15.68
CA ALA A 387 -41.65 -0.19 15.74
C ALA A 387 -41.19 -0.93 17.01
N GLY A 388 -40.50 -0.26 17.93
CA GLY A 388 -39.99 -0.85 19.17
C GLY A 388 -38.82 -1.81 18.98
N GLN A 389 -38.00 -1.63 17.93
CA GLN A 389 -36.85 -2.49 17.62
C GLN A 389 -35.51 -1.73 17.74
N PRO A 390 -35.14 -1.23 18.94
CA PRO A 390 -33.96 -0.38 19.11
C PRO A 390 -32.64 -1.11 18.80
N GLY A 391 -32.58 -2.44 19.00
CA GLY A 391 -31.36 -3.21 18.68
C GLY A 391 -31.00 -3.21 17.19
N GLN A 392 -32.00 -3.21 16.30
CA GLN A 392 -31.77 -3.10 14.85
C GLN A 392 -31.56 -1.64 14.42
N ALA A 393 -32.17 -0.69 15.15
CA ALA A 393 -32.06 0.74 14.87
C ALA A 393 -30.66 1.29 15.17
N LEU A 394 -29.94 0.74 16.17
CA LEU A 394 -28.64 1.25 16.61
C LEU A 394 -27.63 1.38 15.47
N GLY A 395 -27.48 0.33 14.65
CA GLY A 395 -26.55 0.36 13.52
C GLY A 395 -26.87 1.46 12.49
N TYR A 396 -28.15 1.73 12.26
CA TYR A 396 -28.57 2.84 11.40
C TYR A 396 -28.37 4.21 12.06
N CYS A 397 -28.62 4.32 13.37
CA CYS A 397 -28.37 5.54 14.13
C CYS A 397 -26.88 5.92 14.08
N SER A 398 -25.98 4.96 14.32
CA SER A 398 -24.54 5.20 14.24
C SER A 398 -24.06 5.49 12.83
N LEU A 399 -24.61 4.83 11.81
CA LEU A 399 -24.32 5.18 10.42
C LEU A 399 -24.72 6.63 10.12
N ALA A 400 -25.89 7.08 10.58
CA ALA A 400 -26.35 8.46 10.40
C ALA A 400 -25.45 9.48 11.12
N VAL A 401 -24.97 9.16 12.32
CA VAL A 401 -24.01 10.02 13.05
C VAL A 401 -22.66 10.10 12.33
N LEU A 402 -22.13 8.96 11.84
CA LEU A 402 -20.83 8.93 11.16
C LEU A 402 -20.86 9.60 9.78
N THR A 403 -21.99 9.57 9.09
CA THR A 403 -22.16 10.17 7.75
C THR A 403 -22.58 11.64 7.79
N GLY A 404 -23.47 12.00 8.73
CA GLY A 404 -24.02 13.35 8.89
C GLY A 404 -23.13 14.31 9.68
N GLY A 405 -22.00 13.83 10.20
CA GLY A 405 -21.14 14.59 11.09
C GLY A 405 -21.81 14.89 12.44
N SER A 406 -21.41 15.97 13.10
CA SER A 406 -21.95 16.37 14.41
C SER A 406 -23.37 16.96 14.37
N ASP A 407 -24.19 16.67 13.35
CA ASP A 407 -25.57 17.16 13.33
C ASP A 407 -26.33 16.63 14.56
N ALA A 408 -26.75 17.57 15.41
CA ALA A 408 -27.43 17.31 16.67
C ALA A 408 -28.66 16.40 16.51
N ARG A 409 -29.32 16.41 15.34
CA ARG A 409 -30.49 15.55 15.09
C ARG A 409 -30.15 14.06 15.11
N HIS A 410 -29.03 13.66 14.51
CA HIS A 410 -28.62 12.26 14.46
C HIS A 410 -28.07 11.77 15.80
N LEU A 411 -27.36 12.65 16.52
CA LEU A 411 -26.89 12.37 17.88
C LEU A 411 -28.06 12.16 18.85
N ARG A 412 -29.10 12.99 18.78
CA ARG A 412 -30.34 12.80 19.56
C ARG A 412 -31.01 11.46 19.24
N LEU A 413 -31.15 11.13 17.96
CA LEU A 413 -31.75 9.86 17.52
C LEU A 413 -30.99 8.65 18.07
N ARG A 414 -29.64 8.69 18.05
CA ARG A 414 -28.82 7.63 18.63
C ARG A 414 -28.92 7.59 20.15
N ALA A 415 -28.89 8.73 20.83
CA ALA A 415 -29.07 8.80 22.28
C ALA A 415 -30.42 8.21 22.72
N THR A 416 -31.50 8.48 21.98
CA THR A 416 -32.80 7.84 22.25
C THR A 416 -32.77 6.33 22.08
N CYS A 417 -32.11 5.84 21.03
CA CYS A 417 -31.96 4.41 20.78
C CYS A 417 -31.15 3.71 21.88
N LEU A 418 -30.03 4.31 22.29
CA LEU A 418 -29.15 3.80 23.34
C LEU A 418 -29.85 3.82 24.71
N ALA A 419 -30.68 4.82 24.97
CA ALA A 419 -31.49 4.90 26.19
C ALA A 419 -32.49 3.73 26.28
N GLU A 420 -33.14 3.35 25.18
CA GLU A 420 -34.02 2.17 25.14
C GLU A 420 -33.26 0.84 25.29
N LEU A 421 -32.01 0.80 24.84
CA LEU A 421 -31.10 -0.34 25.03
C LEU A 421 -30.42 -0.37 26.41
N GLN A 422 -30.68 0.62 27.27
CA GLN A 422 -30.05 0.80 28.58
C GLN A 422 -28.53 1.05 28.54
N GLU A 423 -28.00 1.48 27.40
CA GLU A 423 -26.60 1.92 27.25
C GLU A 423 -26.45 3.40 27.62
N PHE A 424 -26.77 3.73 28.88
CA PHE A 424 -26.94 5.12 29.34
C PHE A 424 -25.68 5.98 29.23
N GLU A 425 -24.48 5.41 29.43
CA GLU A 425 -23.22 6.16 29.33
C GLU A 425 -22.97 6.66 27.89
N ARG A 426 -23.12 5.78 26.89
CA ARG A 426 -22.97 6.16 25.47
C ARG A 426 -24.04 7.17 25.04
N ALA A 427 -25.27 7.00 25.52
CA ALA A 427 -26.35 7.96 25.26
C ALA A 427 -26.03 9.34 25.86
N LEU A 428 -25.45 9.37 27.06
CA LEU A 428 -25.04 10.60 27.73
C LEU A 428 -23.89 11.29 26.99
N GLU A 429 -22.91 10.54 26.48
CA GLU A 429 -21.82 11.10 25.68
C GLU A 429 -22.32 11.81 24.42
N ASP A 430 -23.27 11.18 23.69
CA ASP A 430 -23.87 11.79 22.51
C ASP A 430 -24.62 13.07 22.84
N LEU A 431 -25.38 13.05 23.94
CA LEU A 431 -26.15 14.21 24.37
C LEU A 431 -25.26 15.34 24.92
N ASP A 432 -24.16 15.01 25.58
CA ASP A 432 -23.15 15.99 26.00
C ASP A 432 -22.43 16.60 24.79
N ARG A 433 -22.22 15.85 23.70
CA ARG A 433 -21.72 16.43 22.43
C ARG A 433 -22.74 17.39 21.85
N VAL A 434 -24.02 17.00 21.84
CA VAL A 434 -25.12 17.91 21.44
C VAL A 434 -25.08 19.17 22.29
N LEU A 435 -24.95 19.11 23.60
CA LEU A 435 -24.97 20.31 24.45
C LEU A 435 -23.70 21.16 24.38
N ARG A 436 -22.56 20.59 24.00
CA ARG A 436 -21.29 21.34 23.82
C ARG A 436 -21.24 22.18 22.56
N GLU A 437 -21.97 21.80 21.51
CA GLU A 437 -22.02 22.60 20.28
C GLU A 437 -22.91 23.84 20.47
N ASP A 438 -22.28 24.93 20.91
CA ASP A 438 -22.86 26.27 21.08
C ASP A 438 -23.31 26.86 19.73
N VAL A 439 -24.48 26.44 19.26
CA VAL A 439 -25.13 27.05 18.10
C VAL A 439 -26.10 28.11 18.61
N ARG A 440 -25.78 29.38 18.34
CA ARG A 440 -26.58 30.59 18.66
C ARG A 440 -27.99 30.60 18.05
N ASP A 441 -28.41 29.53 17.38
CA ASP A 441 -29.63 29.37 16.58
C ASP A 441 -30.51 28.17 16.99
N ARG A 442 -30.32 27.61 18.20
CA ARG A 442 -31.15 26.48 18.63
C ARG A 442 -32.53 26.90 19.10
N ASP A 443 -33.53 26.16 18.64
CA ASP A 443 -34.89 26.19 19.19
C ASP A 443 -34.86 25.90 20.70
N VAL A 444 -35.35 26.86 21.49
CA VAL A 444 -35.46 26.76 22.96
C VAL A 444 -36.16 25.47 23.41
N PRO A 445 -37.24 24.99 22.76
CA PRO A 445 -37.85 23.70 23.11
C PRO A 445 -36.91 22.50 23.01
N MET A 446 -36.07 22.45 21.97
CA MET A 446 -35.12 21.34 21.77
C MET A 446 -34.01 21.37 22.83
N GLN A 447 -33.52 22.56 23.20
CA GLN A 447 -32.52 22.69 24.27
C GLN A 447 -33.05 22.22 25.63
N VAL A 448 -34.30 22.56 25.93
CA VAL A 448 -34.96 22.12 27.16
C VAL A 448 -35.11 20.60 27.16
N GLU A 449 -35.54 20.01 26.05
CA GLU A 449 -35.68 18.56 25.93
C GLU A 449 -34.33 17.82 25.99
N ASP A 450 -33.27 18.39 25.42
CA ASP A 450 -31.90 17.85 25.52
C ASP A 450 -31.44 17.84 26.99
N LEU A 451 -31.66 18.92 27.74
CA LEU A 451 -31.29 18.99 29.16
C LEU A 451 -32.15 18.07 30.04
N CYS A 452 -33.45 17.96 29.76
CA CYS A 452 -34.34 17.01 30.43
C CYS A 452 -33.93 15.56 30.13
N SER A 453 -33.59 15.24 28.87
CA SER A 453 -33.08 13.93 28.48
C SER A 453 -31.77 13.61 29.20
N ARG A 454 -30.87 14.58 29.35
CA ARG A 454 -29.61 14.43 30.07
C ARG A 454 -29.84 14.12 31.53
N GLY A 455 -30.74 14.86 32.18
CA GLY A 455 -31.13 14.60 33.56
C GLY A 455 -31.72 13.19 33.74
N ARG A 456 -32.58 12.73 32.81
CA ARG A 456 -33.13 11.36 32.85
C ARG A 456 -32.06 10.28 32.70
N LEU A 457 -31.11 10.43 31.78
CA LEU A 457 -30.01 9.49 31.62
C LEU A 457 -29.13 9.41 32.87
N LEU A 458 -28.85 10.56 33.50
CA LEU A 458 -28.10 10.63 34.75
C LEU A 458 -28.84 9.98 35.92
N LEU A 459 -30.17 10.11 35.98
CA LEU A 459 -30.97 9.35 36.95
C LEU A 459 -30.88 7.85 36.75
N SER A 460 -30.93 7.39 35.50
CA SER A 460 -30.77 5.97 35.18
C SER A 460 -29.39 5.42 35.56
N LEU A 461 -28.37 6.27 35.59
CA LEU A 461 -27.02 5.96 36.07
C LEU A 461 -26.88 6.06 37.61
N GLY A 462 -27.90 6.56 38.31
CA GLY A 462 -27.88 6.78 39.76
C GLY A 462 -27.22 8.09 40.22
N ASP A 463 -26.88 9.00 39.29
CA ASP A 463 -26.27 10.29 39.61
C ASP A 463 -27.33 11.38 39.78
N GLU A 464 -27.99 11.35 40.94
CA GLU A 464 -29.06 12.30 41.27
C GLU A 464 -28.57 13.77 41.31
N ALA A 465 -27.31 14.00 41.69
CA ALA A 465 -26.76 15.34 41.82
C ALA A 465 -26.58 16.02 40.45
N ARG A 466 -25.95 15.34 39.49
CA ARG A 466 -25.83 15.87 38.12
C ARG A 466 -27.18 15.91 37.42
N ALA A 467 -28.08 14.97 37.70
CA ALA A 467 -29.44 14.98 37.16
C ALA A 467 -30.23 16.21 37.59
N ALA A 468 -30.25 16.51 38.90
CA ALA A 468 -30.86 17.70 39.46
C ALA A 468 -30.29 18.99 38.84
N GLY A 469 -28.98 19.03 38.61
CA GLY A 469 -28.32 20.13 37.91
C GLY A 469 -28.83 20.33 36.48
N ALA A 470 -28.98 19.25 35.70
CA ALA A 470 -29.50 19.30 34.34
C ALA A 470 -30.97 19.79 34.30
N PHE A 471 -31.82 19.26 35.19
CA PHE A 471 -33.20 19.71 35.31
C PHE A 471 -33.33 21.17 35.75
N ALA A 472 -32.48 21.62 36.69
CA ALA A 472 -32.43 23.02 37.10
C ALA A 472 -32.09 23.95 35.93
N GLN A 473 -31.14 23.56 35.07
CA GLN A 473 -30.80 24.32 33.86
C GLN A 473 -31.98 24.37 32.88
N ALA A 474 -32.68 23.26 32.67
CA ALA A 474 -33.88 23.21 31.83
C ALA A 474 -34.99 24.14 32.34
N LEU A 475 -35.28 24.10 33.66
CA LEU A 475 -36.28 24.96 34.31
C LEU A 475 -35.91 26.44 34.23
N LYS A 476 -34.61 26.76 34.32
CA LYS A 476 -34.13 28.14 34.18
C LYS A 476 -34.30 28.68 32.76
N LEU A 477 -34.18 27.83 31.74
CA LEU A 477 -34.35 28.23 30.33
C LEU A 477 -35.83 28.45 29.98
N ALA A 478 -36.69 27.46 30.24
CA ALA A 478 -38.13 27.58 30.00
C ALA A 478 -38.92 26.72 31.01
N PRO A 479 -39.44 27.32 32.09
CA PRO A 479 -40.10 26.57 33.16
C PRO A 479 -41.28 25.69 32.71
N SER A 480 -42.15 26.21 31.84
CA SER A 480 -43.36 25.50 31.40
C SER A 480 -43.06 24.27 30.55
N LEU A 481 -42.09 24.39 29.63
CA LEU A 481 -41.65 23.29 28.76
C LEU A 481 -40.88 22.23 29.55
N ALA A 482 -40.04 22.66 30.49
CA ALA A 482 -39.32 21.75 31.37
C ALA A 482 -40.30 20.98 32.28
N GLN A 483 -41.31 21.66 32.83
CA GLN A 483 -42.37 21.02 33.62
C GLN A 483 -43.12 19.97 32.82
N SER A 484 -43.56 20.27 31.60
CA SER A 484 -44.28 19.29 30.78
C SER A 484 -43.43 18.04 30.50
N SER A 485 -42.16 18.22 30.14
CA SER A 485 -41.23 17.10 29.90
C SER A 485 -40.99 16.27 31.17
N LEU A 486 -40.76 16.93 32.31
CA LEU A 486 -40.52 16.26 33.60
C LEU A 486 -41.75 15.51 34.13
N TRP A 487 -42.96 16.03 33.89
CA TRP A 487 -44.20 15.37 34.28
C TRP A 487 -44.49 14.13 33.45
N GLU A 488 -44.14 14.13 32.16
CA GLU A 488 -44.23 12.94 31.33
C GLU A 488 -43.19 11.89 31.72
N ARG A 489 -41.92 12.29 31.83
CA ARG A 489 -40.80 11.41 32.22
C ARG A 489 -39.73 12.25 32.96
N PRO A 490 -39.32 11.89 34.19
CA PRO A 490 -39.58 10.64 34.92
C PRO A 490 -40.91 10.61 35.69
N GLY A 491 -41.67 11.71 35.71
CA GLY A 491 -42.87 11.89 36.50
C GLY A 491 -42.70 12.99 37.55
N ARG A 492 -43.81 13.60 37.96
CA ARG A 492 -43.83 14.72 38.92
C ARG A 492 -43.15 14.38 40.24
N ASP A 493 -43.51 13.25 40.86
CA ASP A 493 -42.98 12.87 42.17
C ASP A 493 -41.49 12.47 42.09
N PRO A 494 -41.04 11.61 41.15
CA PRO A 494 -39.62 11.31 41.00
C PRO A 494 -38.75 12.56 40.74
N ALA A 495 -39.20 13.46 39.86
CA ALA A 495 -38.46 14.68 39.56
C ALA A 495 -38.36 15.61 40.79
N ALA A 496 -39.43 15.75 41.57
CA ALA A 496 -39.41 16.53 42.81
C ALA A 496 -38.52 15.89 43.90
N HIS A 497 -38.48 14.55 43.94
CA HIS A 497 -37.66 13.80 44.90
C HIS A 497 -36.16 14.01 44.69
N VAL A 498 -35.72 14.05 43.43
CA VAL A 498 -34.32 14.30 43.05
C VAL A 498 -33.84 15.66 43.58
N PHE A 499 -34.68 16.71 43.47
CA PHE A 499 -34.38 18.02 44.04
C PHE A 499 -34.38 18.04 45.57
N LEU A 500 -35.23 17.22 46.21
CA LEU A 500 -35.27 17.09 47.67
C LEU A 500 -33.97 16.44 48.18
N HIS A 501 -33.51 15.37 47.53
CA HIS A 501 -32.27 14.69 47.88
C HIS A 501 -31.05 15.60 47.72
N LEU A 502 -30.92 16.28 46.57
CA LEU A 502 -29.86 17.25 46.37
C LEU A 502 -29.89 18.34 47.45
N GLY A 503 -31.07 18.90 47.73
CA GLY A 503 -31.21 19.97 48.71
C GLY A 503 -30.90 19.52 50.15
N GLN A 504 -31.21 18.27 50.52
CA GLN A 504 -30.82 17.68 51.80
C GLN A 504 -29.31 17.43 51.89
N ALA A 505 -28.69 16.94 50.82
CA ALA A 505 -27.25 16.72 50.74
C ALA A 505 -26.49 18.05 50.89
N CYS A 506 -26.86 19.08 50.11
CA CYS A 506 -26.27 20.41 50.22
C CYS A 506 -26.46 21.04 51.62
N LEU A 507 -27.59 20.79 52.27
CA LEU A 507 -27.81 21.24 53.65
C LEU A 507 -26.86 20.56 54.65
N GLY A 508 -26.63 19.25 54.48
CA GLY A 508 -25.65 18.50 55.27
C GLY A 508 -24.22 19.00 55.09
N GLU A 509 -23.88 19.44 53.89
CA GLU A 509 -22.60 20.08 53.54
C GLU A 509 -22.51 21.58 53.89
N GLN A 510 -23.53 22.15 54.54
CA GLN A 510 -23.63 23.59 54.86
C GLN A 510 -23.62 24.54 53.65
N ARG A 511 -23.93 24.03 52.45
CA ARG A 511 -24.07 24.81 51.20
C ARG A 511 -25.49 25.36 51.08
N TYR A 512 -25.82 26.29 51.97
CA TYR A 512 -27.15 26.91 52.07
C TYR A 512 -27.72 27.51 50.77
N PRO A 513 -26.95 28.25 49.92
CA PRO A 513 -27.52 28.84 48.71
C PRO A 513 -27.94 27.76 47.70
N GLU A 514 -27.16 26.71 47.55
CA GLU A 514 -27.46 25.61 46.64
C GLU A 514 -28.66 24.80 47.12
N ALA A 515 -28.73 24.51 48.43
CA ALA A 515 -29.88 23.86 49.06
C ALA A 515 -31.17 24.66 48.86
N TRP A 516 -31.10 26.00 48.92
CA TRP A 516 -32.22 26.88 48.63
C TRP A 516 -32.66 26.78 47.16
N THR A 517 -31.72 26.89 46.21
CA THR A 517 -32.03 26.82 44.78
C THR A 517 -32.61 25.47 44.38
N ALA A 518 -32.09 24.37 44.93
CA ALA A 518 -32.64 23.02 44.71
C ALA A 518 -34.09 22.92 45.22
N ALA A 519 -34.37 23.46 46.41
CA ALA A 519 -35.73 23.49 46.94
C ALA A 519 -36.69 24.35 46.10
N GLU A 520 -36.22 25.46 45.54
CA GLU A 520 -37.01 26.31 44.64
C GLU A 520 -37.31 25.63 43.30
N ASN A 521 -36.30 25.02 42.67
CA ASN A 521 -36.48 24.26 41.44
C ASN A 521 -37.40 23.06 41.64
N GLY A 522 -37.29 22.35 42.76
CA GLY A 522 -38.21 21.27 43.12
C GLY A 522 -39.65 21.75 43.27
N LEU A 523 -39.87 22.92 43.90
CA LEU A 523 -41.21 23.50 44.06
C LEU A 523 -41.79 24.04 42.74
N LEU A 524 -40.95 24.37 41.76
CA LEU A 524 -41.39 24.66 40.39
C LEU A 524 -41.94 23.40 39.71
N VAL A 525 -41.40 22.22 40.00
CA VAL A 525 -41.90 20.94 39.44
C VAL A 525 -43.15 20.43 40.18
N ASP A 526 -43.13 20.50 41.51
CA ASP A 526 -44.28 20.16 42.36
C ASP A 526 -44.52 21.21 43.47
N PRO A 527 -45.45 22.16 43.26
CA PRO A 527 -45.81 23.17 44.26
C PRO A 527 -46.45 22.61 45.54
N ALA A 528 -46.99 21.38 45.50
CA ALA A 528 -47.67 20.75 46.63
C ALA A 528 -46.72 19.93 47.52
N HIS A 529 -45.49 19.65 47.06
CA HIS A 529 -44.57 18.73 47.73
C HIS A 529 -44.22 19.17 49.16
N SER A 530 -44.71 18.42 50.16
CA SER A 530 -44.55 18.79 51.58
C SER A 530 -43.09 18.75 52.05
N GLY A 531 -42.29 17.81 51.54
CA GLY A 531 -40.85 17.69 51.87
C GLY A 531 -40.02 18.90 51.45
N LEU A 532 -40.23 19.41 50.22
CA LEU A 532 -39.51 20.58 49.70
C LEU A 532 -39.89 21.86 50.43
N LYS A 533 -41.17 22.03 50.82
CA LYS A 533 -41.61 23.15 51.67
C LYS A 533 -40.91 23.15 53.04
N ARG A 534 -40.80 21.98 53.67
CA ARG A 534 -40.08 21.82 54.95
C ARG A 534 -38.59 22.11 54.79
N LEU A 535 -37.96 21.60 53.73
CA LEU A 535 -36.56 21.85 53.43
C LEU A 535 -36.30 23.35 53.23
N LYS A 536 -37.10 24.04 52.41
CA LYS A 536 -36.98 25.49 52.18
C LYS A 536 -37.09 26.29 53.48
N ALA A 537 -38.04 25.95 54.35
CA ALA A 537 -38.19 26.60 55.66
C ALA A 537 -36.99 26.33 56.59
N ARG A 538 -36.41 25.12 56.55
CA ARG A 538 -35.25 24.74 57.36
C ARG A 538 -33.98 25.46 56.92
N VAL A 539 -33.69 25.48 55.61
CA VAL A 539 -32.55 26.23 55.04
C VAL A 539 -32.60 27.70 55.46
N ARG A 540 -33.78 28.32 55.43
CA ARG A 540 -33.96 29.72 55.86
C ARG A 540 -33.63 29.95 57.34
N ARG A 541 -34.00 29.01 58.21
CA ARG A 541 -33.74 29.11 59.66
C ARG A 541 -32.26 28.93 59.96
N GLU A 542 -31.63 27.92 59.37
CA GLU A 542 -30.22 27.59 59.63
C GLU A 542 -29.27 28.65 59.03
N ALA A 543 -29.56 29.17 57.83
CA ALA A 543 -28.80 30.28 57.25
C ALA A 543 -28.89 31.56 58.11
N ALA A 544 -30.05 31.84 58.72
CA ALA A 544 -30.23 32.98 59.62
C ALA A 544 -29.54 32.80 60.99
N LEU A 545 -29.30 31.55 61.41
CA LEU A 545 -28.58 31.21 62.64
C LEU A 545 -27.05 31.23 62.45
N GLY A 546 -26.56 30.78 61.29
CA GLY A 546 -25.14 30.84 60.93
C GLY A 546 -24.59 32.27 60.85
N CYS A 547 -25.38 33.22 60.33
CA CYS A 547 -25.01 34.64 60.32
C CYS A 547 -25.02 35.33 61.71
N ARG A 548 -25.47 34.66 62.77
CA ARG A 548 -25.44 35.19 64.15
C ARG A 548 -24.28 34.66 65.00
N LEU A 549 -23.48 33.73 64.46
CA LEU A 549 -22.37 33.05 65.15
C LEU A 549 -20.98 33.41 64.59
N HIS A 550 -20.91 34.33 63.63
CA HIS A 550 -19.71 35.09 63.25
C HIS A 550 -19.80 36.50 63.82
#